data_AF-A0A1B6IQA8-F1
#
_entry.id   AF-A0A1B6IQA8-F1
#
_cell.length_a   1.000
_cell.length_b   1.000
_cell.length_c   1.000
_cell.angle_alpha   90.00
_cell.angle_beta   90.00
_cell.angle_gamma   90.00
#
_symmetry.space_group_name_H-M   'P 1'
#
loop_
_entity.id
_entity.type
_entity.pdbx_description
1 polymer ?
#
loop_
_entity_poly.entity_id
_entity_poly.type
_entity_poly.pdbx_seq_one_letter_code
_entity_poly.pdbx_strand_id
1 'polypeptide(L)'
;LYPALLYVWWVDERNRVNLTRKWFAKTLPFPLSMFYPDWYHKAAQESVEALYPYIENEQVLENEINEKAMQCITAISHRLGTQEFMFGAHPSSIDATLFAYLAPLVKAPFPNGKLKTHVISHNNLLKYVTRISQRYFAAETQAFEAQKLQEHVNDVGAQTNNFPHKRRNQILATGIAFMAMAGYAVSTGLLQIPSKWFSRYVDPPRTLRIPIRYE
;
A
#
# COMPACT_ATOMS: atom_id res chain seq x y z
N LEU A 1 -12.01 4.69 -21.94
CA LEU A 1 -10.90 4.12 -21.13
C LEU A 1 -10.98 4.53 -19.64
N TYR A 2 -11.23 5.82 -19.34
CA TYR A 2 -11.34 6.31 -17.96
C TYR A 2 -12.28 5.49 -17.02
N PRO A 3 -13.51 5.11 -17.41
CA PRO A 3 -14.37 4.30 -16.53
C PRO A 3 -13.78 2.94 -16.16
N ALA A 4 -13.06 2.31 -17.09
CA ALA A 4 -12.40 1.04 -16.84
C ALA A 4 -11.19 1.17 -15.91
N LEU A 5 -10.46 2.29 -15.98
CA LEU A 5 -9.40 2.59 -15.03
C LEU A 5 -9.98 2.81 -13.63
N LEU A 6 -11.03 3.61 -13.50
CA LEU A 6 -11.71 3.80 -12.22
C LEU A 6 -12.16 2.46 -11.64
N TYR A 7 -12.76 1.61 -12.48
CA TYR A 7 -13.18 0.27 -12.10
C TYR A 7 -12.00 -0.56 -11.56
N VAL A 8 -10.91 -0.68 -12.33
CA VAL A 8 -9.73 -1.46 -11.94
C VAL A 8 -9.07 -0.97 -10.66
N TRP A 9 -8.99 0.35 -10.46
CA TRP A 9 -8.31 0.95 -9.31
C TRP A 9 -9.12 0.90 -8.02
N TRP A 10 -10.43 1.15 -8.12
CA TRP A 10 -11.26 1.53 -6.97
C TRP A 10 -12.49 0.66 -6.78
N VAL A 11 -13.03 0.03 -7.83
CA VAL A 11 -14.25 -0.80 -7.73
C VAL A 11 -13.89 -2.27 -7.57
N ASP A 12 -12.95 -2.80 -8.37
CA ASP A 12 -12.49 -4.19 -8.26
C ASP A 12 -11.87 -4.42 -6.87
N GLU A 13 -12.59 -5.19 -6.05
CA GLU A 13 -12.22 -5.45 -4.66
C GLU A 13 -10.85 -6.11 -4.54
N ARG A 14 -10.51 -7.02 -5.46
CA ARG A 14 -9.24 -7.75 -5.42
C ARG A 14 -8.07 -6.80 -5.63
N ASN A 15 -8.20 -5.87 -6.57
CA ASN A 15 -7.15 -4.89 -6.85
C ASN A 15 -7.09 -3.83 -5.73
N ARG A 16 -8.25 -3.35 -5.27
CA ARG A 16 -8.34 -2.34 -4.21
C ARG A 16 -7.66 -2.80 -2.92
N VAL A 17 -7.98 -3.99 -2.44
CA VAL A 17 -7.47 -4.51 -1.16
C VAL A 17 -5.99 -4.90 -1.26
N ASN A 18 -5.60 -5.56 -2.35
CA ASN A 18 -4.25 -6.09 -2.47
C ASN A 18 -3.21 -5.08 -2.94
N LEU A 19 -3.62 -4.09 -3.75
CA LEU A 19 -2.73 -3.11 -4.35
C LEU A 19 -3.00 -1.71 -3.81
N THR A 20 -4.13 -1.11 -4.18
CA THR A 20 -4.42 0.33 -4.00
C THR A 20 -4.33 0.72 -2.53
N ARG A 21 -5.06 0.02 -1.64
CA ARG A 21 -5.09 0.34 -0.21
C ARG A 21 -3.71 0.21 0.45
N LYS A 22 -2.92 -0.80 0.07
CA LYS A 22 -1.57 -0.99 0.61
C LYS A 22 -0.62 0.11 0.15
N TRP A 23 -0.73 0.55 -1.10
CA TRP A 23 0.07 1.66 -1.63
C TRP A 23 -0.25 2.97 -0.91
N PHE A 24 -1.53 3.30 -0.74
CA PHE A 24 -1.93 4.49 0.01
C PHE A 24 -1.54 4.41 1.49
N ALA A 25 -1.63 3.22 2.11
CA ALA A 25 -1.17 3.00 3.48
C ALA A 25 0.34 3.19 3.67
N LYS A 26 1.15 2.89 2.64
CA LYS A 26 2.61 3.08 2.68
C LYS A 26 3.02 4.53 2.44
N THR A 27 2.23 5.30 1.68
CA THR A 27 2.60 6.64 1.22
C THR A 27 2.03 7.75 2.09
N LEU A 28 0.83 7.58 2.62
CA LEU A 28 0.15 8.60 3.43
C LEU A 28 0.30 8.31 4.94
N PRO A 29 0.52 9.35 5.77
CA PRO A 29 0.51 9.20 7.22
C PRO A 29 -0.92 8.95 7.74
N PHE A 30 -1.00 8.31 8.90
CA PHE A 30 -2.26 8.23 9.65
C PHE A 30 -2.71 9.65 10.08
N PRO A 31 -4.00 10.02 9.94
CA PRO A 31 -5.14 9.17 9.58
C PRO A 31 -5.56 9.24 8.09
N LEU A 32 -4.88 10.03 7.26
CA LEU A 32 -5.26 10.25 5.84
C LEU A 32 -5.27 8.95 5.03
N SER A 33 -4.38 8.00 5.35
CA SER A 33 -4.35 6.70 4.67
C SER A 33 -5.61 5.86 4.83
N MET A 34 -6.43 6.12 5.86
CA MET A 34 -7.68 5.40 6.10
C MET A 34 -8.84 6.01 5.32
N PHE A 35 -9.00 7.33 5.38
CA PHE A 35 -10.15 8.01 4.80
C PHE A 35 -10.04 8.20 3.29
N TYR A 36 -8.84 8.47 2.79
CA TYR A 36 -8.61 8.83 1.40
C TYR A 36 -9.06 7.71 0.43
N PRO A 37 -8.66 6.42 0.61
CA PRO A 37 -9.08 5.37 -0.31
C PRO A 37 -10.60 5.11 -0.31
N ASP A 38 -11.25 5.24 0.85
CA ASP A 38 -12.68 5.00 0.98
C ASP A 38 -13.51 6.10 0.30
N TRP A 39 -13.03 7.35 0.31
CA TRP A 39 -13.66 8.45 -0.41
C TRP A 39 -13.60 8.25 -1.93
N TYR A 40 -12.43 7.90 -2.47
CA TYR A 40 -12.28 7.62 -3.90
C TYR A 40 -13.06 6.40 -4.35
N HIS A 41 -13.16 5.37 -3.50
CA HIS A 41 -13.98 4.20 -3.76
C HIS A 41 -15.45 4.58 -3.97
N LYS A 42 -16.04 5.36 -3.05
CA LYS A 42 -17.43 5.83 -3.17
C LYS A 42 -17.65 6.66 -4.43
N ALA A 43 -16.78 7.63 -4.69
CA ALA A 43 -16.87 8.48 -5.87
C ALA A 43 -16.75 7.67 -7.18
N ALA A 44 -15.88 6.66 -7.21
CA ALA A 44 -15.72 5.77 -8.36
C ALA A 44 -16.95 4.87 -8.55
N GLN A 45 -17.51 4.34 -7.46
CA GLN A 45 -18.71 3.51 -7.50
C GLN A 45 -19.90 4.30 -8.04
N GLU A 46 -20.15 5.50 -7.52
CA GLU A 46 -21.21 6.41 -8.01
C GLU A 46 -21.03 6.72 -9.50
N SER A 47 -19.79 6.98 -9.93
CA SER A 47 -19.49 7.26 -11.34
C SER A 47 -19.76 6.07 -12.26
N VAL A 48 -19.43 4.85 -11.81
CA VAL A 48 -19.65 3.63 -12.59
C VAL A 48 -21.14 3.27 -12.62
N GLU A 49 -21.84 3.38 -11.49
CA GLU A 49 -23.28 3.16 -11.39
C GLU A 49 -24.07 4.12 -12.27
N ALA A 50 -23.67 5.41 -12.32
CA ALA A 50 -24.28 6.39 -13.21
C ALA A 50 -24.09 6.07 -14.71
N LEU A 51 -22.98 5.41 -15.07
CA LEU A 51 -22.68 5.03 -16.45
C LEU A 51 -23.35 3.71 -16.87
N TYR A 52 -23.60 2.81 -15.92
CA TYR A 52 -24.17 1.47 -16.16
C TYR A 52 -25.35 1.18 -15.22
N PRO A 53 -26.43 1.98 -15.27
CA PRO A 53 -27.51 1.92 -14.27
C PRO A 53 -28.36 0.64 -14.34
N TYR A 54 -28.25 -0.11 -15.43
CA TYR A 54 -29.05 -1.32 -15.69
C TYR A 54 -28.32 -2.62 -15.31
N ILE A 55 -27.08 -2.55 -14.82
CA ILE A 55 -26.26 -3.72 -14.51
C ILE A 55 -26.09 -3.86 -13.01
N GLU A 56 -26.88 -4.74 -12.40
CA GLU A 56 -26.76 -5.04 -10.97
C GLU A 56 -25.69 -6.10 -10.67
N ASN A 57 -25.38 -6.96 -11.65
CA ASN A 57 -24.41 -8.04 -11.48
C ASN A 57 -22.98 -7.55 -11.74
N GLU A 58 -22.15 -7.56 -10.70
CA GLU A 58 -20.74 -7.15 -10.73
C GLU A 58 -19.92 -7.85 -11.83
N GLN A 59 -20.16 -9.15 -12.09
CA GLN A 59 -19.43 -9.88 -13.12
C GLN A 59 -19.80 -9.45 -14.53
N VAL A 60 -21.08 -9.14 -14.76
CA VAL A 60 -21.57 -8.64 -16.04
C VAL A 60 -21.03 -7.23 -16.27
N LEU A 61 -21.03 -6.40 -15.22
CA LEU A 61 -20.47 -5.05 -15.23
C LEU A 61 -18.97 -5.07 -15.56
N GLU A 62 -18.20 -5.94 -14.90
CA GLU A 62 -16.78 -6.13 -15.17
C GLU A 62 -16.54 -6.46 -16.64
N ASN A 63 -17.32 -7.39 -17.20
CA ASN A 63 -17.15 -7.84 -18.57
C ASN A 63 -17.48 -6.74 -19.58
N GLU A 64 -18.60 -6.02 -19.41
CA GLU A 64 -18.98 -4.94 -20.33
C GLU A 64 -17.96 -3.78 -20.30
N ILE A 65 -17.51 -3.37 -19.12
CA ILE A 65 -16.50 -2.33 -18.96
C ILE A 65 -15.19 -2.75 -19.61
N ASN A 66 -14.76 -3.98 -19.37
CA ASN A 66 -13.53 -4.51 -19.96
C ASN A 66 -13.63 -4.60 -21.48
N GLU A 67 -14.74 -5.07 -22.02
CA GLU A 67 -14.95 -5.18 -23.46
C GLU A 67 -14.86 -3.82 -24.14
N LYS A 68 -15.61 -2.82 -23.64
CA LYS A 68 -15.56 -1.44 -24.15
C LYS A 68 -14.15 -0.85 -24.05
N ALA A 69 -13.42 -1.15 -22.98
CA ALA A 69 -12.05 -0.71 -22.81
C ALA A 69 -11.08 -1.39 -23.77
N MET A 70 -11.22 -2.70 -23.99
CA MET A 70 -10.41 -3.45 -24.96
C MET A 70 -10.63 -2.93 -26.38
N GLN A 71 -11.88 -2.70 -26.79
CA GLN A 71 -12.19 -2.09 -28.08
C GLN A 71 -11.53 -0.72 -28.24
N CYS A 72 -11.57 0.12 -27.19
CA CYS A 72 -10.91 1.42 -27.17
C CYS A 72 -9.37 1.30 -27.30
N ILE A 73 -8.75 0.35 -26.58
CA ILE A 73 -7.31 0.08 -26.67
C ILE A 73 -6.92 -0.37 -28.08
N THR A 74 -7.70 -1.26 -28.69
CA THR A 74 -7.48 -1.72 -30.06
C THR A 74 -7.60 -0.57 -31.07
N ALA A 75 -8.59 0.31 -30.91
CA ALA A 75 -8.74 1.50 -31.75
C ALA A 75 -7.56 2.45 -31.61
N ILE A 76 -7.04 2.65 -30.40
CA ILE A 76 -5.84 3.46 -30.15
C ILE A 76 -4.61 2.82 -30.80
N SER A 77 -4.45 1.50 -30.64
CA SER A 77 -3.38 0.74 -31.29
C SER A 77 -3.41 0.92 -32.82
N HIS A 78 -4.59 0.79 -33.43
CA HIS A 78 -4.79 1.00 -34.86
C HIS A 78 -4.47 2.44 -35.28
N ARG A 79 -4.87 3.44 -34.48
CA ARG A 79 -4.58 4.85 -34.75
C ARG A 79 -3.09 5.18 -34.64
N LEU A 80 -2.39 4.60 -33.68
CA LEU A 80 -0.95 4.79 -33.52
C LEU A 80 -0.17 4.14 -34.67
N GLY A 81 -0.56 2.94 -35.09
CA GLY A 81 0.08 2.22 -36.20
C GLY A 81 1.59 2.10 -36.00
N THR A 82 2.35 2.72 -36.90
CA THR A 82 3.83 2.78 -36.88
C THR A 82 4.39 4.12 -36.37
N GLN A 83 3.53 5.06 -35.98
CA GLN A 83 3.94 6.39 -35.56
C GLN A 83 4.53 6.42 -34.14
N GLU A 84 5.35 7.44 -33.87
CA GLU A 84 5.92 7.64 -32.53
C GLU A 84 4.95 8.31 -31.56
N PHE A 85 4.08 9.17 -32.06
CA PHE A 85 3.06 9.87 -31.29
C PHE A 85 1.73 9.82 -32.05
N MET A 86 0.62 10.11 -31.37
CA MET A 86 -0.72 10.04 -31.96
C MET A 86 -0.91 10.98 -33.16
N PHE A 87 -0.14 12.07 -33.24
CA PHE A 87 -0.16 13.03 -34.35
C PHE A 87 1.18 13.09 -35.10
N GLY A 88 1.94 11.99 -35.12
CA GLY A 88 3.17 11.87 -35.90
C GLY A 88 4.46 11.95 -35.08
N ALA A 89 5.29 12.97 -35.35
CA ALA A 89 6.68 13.03 -34.85
C ALA A 89 6.85 13.79 -33.52
N HIS A 90 5.88 14.62 -33.13
CA HIS A 90 5.97 15.45 -31.92
C HIS A 90 4.95 15.00 -30.87
N PRO A 91 5.31 15.08 -29.56
CA PRO A 91 4.37 14.77 -28.49
C PRO A 91 3.22 15.78 -28.49
N SER A 92 2.01 15.29 -28.23
CA SER A 92 0.81 16.10 -28.12
C SER A 92 0.14 15.94 -26.75
N SER A 93 -0.83 16.79 -26.43
CA SER A 93 -1.59 16.70 -25.17
C SER A 93 -2.35 15.38 -25.04
N ILE A 94 -2.83 14.82 -26.15
CA ILE A 94 -3.46 13.50 -26.14
C ILE A 94 -2.45 12.40 -25.82
N ASP A 95 -1.18 12.54 -26.23
CA ASP A 95 -0.15 11.57 -25.86
C ASP A 95 0.12 11.56 -24.37
N ALA A 96 0.16 12.74 -23.73
CA ALA A 96 0.29 12.84 -22.28
C ALA A 96 -0.89 12.17 -21.56
N THR A 97 -2.11 12.41 -22.05
CA THR A 97 -3.33 11.84 -21.49
C THR A 97 -3.39 10.32 -21.68
N LEU A 98 -3.02 9.84 -22.87
CA LEU A 98 -3.00 8.42 -23.20
C LEU A 98 -1.92 7.69 -22.40
N PHE A 99 -0.74 8.28 -22.27
CA PHE A 99 0.33 7.75 -21.43
C PHE A 99 -0.11 7.65 -19.96
N ALA A 100 -0.77 8.68 -19.42
CA ALA A 100 -1.29 8.65 -18.04
C ALA A 100 -2.29 7.50 -17.80
N TYR A 101 -3.01 7.06 -18.83
CA TYR A 101 -3.94 5.94 -18.77
C TYR A 101 -3.28 4.58 -19.02
N LEU A 102 -2.39 4.48 -20.00
CA LEU A 102 -1.75 3.22 -20.38
C LEU A 102 -0.61 2.82 -19.45
N ALA A 103 0.20 3.78 -18.99
CA ALA A 103 1.37 3.48 -18.17
C ALA A 103 1.01 2.76 -16.86
N PRO A 104 -0.02 3.16 -16.10
CA PRO A 104 -0.41 2.43 -14.89
C PRO A 104 -0.94 1.02 -15.21
N LEU A 105 -1.69 0.84 -16.30
CA LEU A 105 -2.17 -0.49 -16.72
C LEU A 105 -1.04 -1.48 -17.00
N VAL A 106 0.05 -1.00 -17.60
CA VAL A 106 1.21 -1.84 -17.92
C VAL A 106 2.11 -2.05 -16.70
N LYS A 107 2.43 -0.97 -15.98
CA LYS A 107 3.46 -0.98 -14.93
C LYS A 107 2.94 -1.43 -13.57
N ALA A 108 1.69 -1.13 -13.22
CA ALA A 108 1.18 -1.50 -11.91
C ALA A 108 0.97 -3.03 -11.81
N PRO A 109 1.26 -3.64 -10.66
CA PRO A 109 1.06 -5.07 -10.44
C PRO A 109 -0.39 -5.34 -10.01
N PHE A 110 -1.35 -5.13 -10.91
CA PHE A 110 -2.76 -5.48 -10.66
C PHE A 110 -2.94 -7.00 -10.57
N PRO A 111 -3.59 -7.52 -9.52
CA PRO A 111 -4.00 -8.92 -9.43
C PRO A 111 -4.91 -9.36 -10.58
N ASN A 112 -5.88 -8.52 -10.97
CA ASN A 112 -6.73 -8.76 -12.13
C ASN A 112 -6.09 -8.19 -13.40
N GLY A 113 -5.46 -9.08 -14.18
CA GLY A 113 -4.62 -8.70 -15.31
C GLY A 113 -5.32 -8.59 -16.67
N LYS A 114 -6.66 -8.69 -16.77
CA LYS A 114 -7.36 -8.78 -18.08
C LYS A 114 -6.97 -7.65 -19.04
N LEU A 115 -7.10 -6.40 -18.61
CA LEU A 115 -6.74 -5.23 -19.43
C LEU A 115 -5.24 -5.12 -19.65
N LYS A 116 -4.43 -5.45 -18.65
CA LYS A 116 -2.97 -5.46 -18.77
C LYS A 116 -2.51 -6.41 -19.87
N THR A 117 -3.01 -7.63 -19.88
CA THR A 117 -2.72 -8.64 -20.91
C THR A 117 -3.11 -8.14 -22.30
N HIS A 118 -4.26 -7.48 -22.43
CA HIS A 118 -4.72 -6.91 -23.70
C HIS A 118 -3.88 -5.70 -24.17
N VAL A 119 -3.33 -4.89 -23.27
CA VAL A 119 -2.39 -3.83 -23.67
C VAL A 119 -1.05 -4.43 -24.10
N ILE A 120 -0.56 -5.44 -23.36
CA ILE A 120 0.72 -6.10 -23.64
C ILE A 120 0.69 -6.88 -24.96
N SER A 121 -0.46 -7.44 -25.36
CA SER A 121 -0.60 -8.10 -26.67
C SER A 121 -0.34 -7.15 -27.85
N HIS A 122 -0.49 -5.84 -27.64
CA HIS A 122 -0.23 -4.81 -28.63
C HIS A 122 1.19 -4.24 -28.46
N ASN A 123 2.15 -4.84 -29.19
CA ASN A 123 3.56 -4.46 -29.13
C ASN A 123 3.84 -2.98 -29.45
N ASN A 124 3.06 -2.37 -30.32
CA ASN A 124 3.14 -0.94 -30.65
C ASN A 124 2.82 -0.04 -29.45
N LEU A 125 1.76 -0.36 -28.69
CA LEU A 125 1.41 0.36 -27.47
C LEU A 125 2.43 0.16 -26.36
N LEU A 126 2.95 -1.06 -26.22
CA LEU A 126 4.02 -1.33 -25.26
C LEU A 126 5.27 -0.50 -25.57
N LYS A 127 5.71 -0.49 -26.83
CA LYS A 127 6.83 0.35 -27.29
C LYS A 127 6.57 1.84 -27.05
N TYR A 128 5.34 2.29 -27.29
CA TYR A 128 4.91 3.67 -27.05
C TYR A 128 5.05 4.08 -25.58
N VAL A 129 4.52 3.27 -24.65
CA VAL A 129 4.63 3.53 -23.20
C VAL A 129 6.10 3.49 -22.73
N THR A 130 6.88 2.52 -23.21
CA THR A 130 8.31 2.41 -22.87
C THR A 130 9.10 3.61 -23.38
N ARG A 131 8.89 4.01 -24.65
CA ARG A 131 9.56 5.18 -25.24
C ARG A 131 9.27 6.47 -24.48
N ILE A 132 8.00 6.74 -24.15
CA ILE A 132 7.62 7.94 -23.39
C ILE A 132 8.22 7.89 -21.97
N SER A 133 8.19 6.71 -21.33
CA SER A 133 8.82 6.53 -20.02
C SER A 133 10.31 6.84 -20.04
N GLN A 134 11.05 6.30 -21.01
CA GLN A 134 12.49 6.52 -21.10
C GLN A 134 12.85 7.93 -21.53
N ARG A 135 12.06 8.56 -22.41
CA ARG A 135 12.35 9.90 -22.94
C ARG A 135 12.08 11.01 -21.92
N TYR A 136 11.02 10.90 -21.13
CA TYR A 136 10.58 11.97 -20.23
C TYR A 136 10.73 11.64 -18.74
N PHE A 137 10.87 10.37 -18.38
CA PHE A 137 10.96 9.88 -17.00
C PHE A 137 12.16 8.94 -16.82
N ALA A 138 13.31 9.33 -17.40
CA ALA A 138 14.51 8.51 -17.43
C ALA A 138 15.02 8.20 -16.01
N ALA A 139 15.07 9.21 -15.15
CA ALA A 139 15.54 9.08 -13.77
C ALA A 139 14.67 8.11 -12.96
N GLU A 140 13.35 8.23 -13.08
CA GLU A 140 12.37 7.38 -12.40
C GLU A 140 12.42 5.94 -12.93
N THR A 141 12.61 5.78 -14.24
CA THR A 141 12.73 4.45 -14.87
C THR A 141 13.98 3.74 -14.38
N GLN A 142 15.12 4.44 -14.34
CA GLN A 142 16.39 3.89 -13.81
C GLN A 142 16.28 3.56 -12.32
N ALA A 143 15.68 4.44 -11.52
CA ALA A 143 15.47 4.20 -10.10
C ALA A 143 14.57 2.98 -9.85
N PHE A 144 13.50 2.83 -10.64
CA PHE A 144 12.62 1.67 -10.56
C PHE A 144 13.33 0.35 -10.93
N GLU A 145 14.13 0.36 -12.00
CA GLU A 145 14.92 -0.80 -12.40
C GLU A 145 15.97 -1.17 -11.33
N ALA A 146 16.62 -0.18 -10.73
CA ALA A 146 17.56 -0.39 -9.62
C ALA A 146 16.87 -0.99 -8.38
N GLN A 147 15.69 -0.47 -8.01
CA GLN A 147 14.90 -1.01 -6.89
C GLN A 147 14.49 -2.45 -7.15
N LYS A 148 14.02 -2.76 -8.37
CA LYS A 148 13.62 -4.12 -8.76
C LYS A 148 14.80 -5.09 -8.73
N LEU A 149 15.98 -4.65 -9.19
CA LEU A 149 17.20 -5.45 -9.11
C LEU A 149 17.58 -5.72 -7.65
N GLN A 150 17.49 -4.70 -6.80
CA GLN A 150 17.80 -4.83 -5.37
C GLN A 150 16.81 -5.75 -4.65
N GLU A 151 15.51 -5.65 -4.94
CA GLU A 151 14.49 -6.58 -4.43
C GLU A 151 14.78 -8.02 -4.86
N HIS A 152 15.11 -8.25 -6.13
CA HIS A 152 15.46 -9.59 -6.62
C HIS A 152 16.72 -10.15 -5.95
N VAL A 153 17.76 -9.32 -5.75
CA VAL A 153 18.97 -9.72 -5.02
C VAL A 153 18.65 -10.07 -3.57
N ASN A 154 17.80 -9.27 -2.91
CA ASN A 154 17.37 -9.52 -1.54
C ASN A 154 16.55 -10.81 -1.41
N ASP A 155 15.64 -11.08 -2.35
CA ASP A 155 14.83 -12.31 -2.38
C ASP A 155 15.70 -13.56 -2.59
N VAL A 156 16.64 -13.52 -3.54
CA VAL A 156 17.61 -14.61 -3.75
C VAL A 156 18.49 -14.81 -2.52
N GLY A 157 18.93 -13.71 -1.88
CA GLY A 157 19.68 -13.75 -0.62
C GLY A 157 18.87 -14.26 0.58
N ALA A 158 17.56 -14.03 0.61
CA ALA A 158 16.65 -14.50 1.65
C ALA A 158 16.25 -15.97 1.47
N GLN A 159 16.20 -16.47 0.22
CA GLN A 159 16.00 -17.89 -0.07
C GLN A 159 17.24 -18.73 0.28
N THR A 160 18.45 -18.18 0.10
CA THR A 160 19.70 -18.85 0.51
C THR A 160 19.93 -18.75 2.02
N ASN A 161 19.51 -17.65 2.66
CA ASN A 161 19.61 -17.45 4.10
C ASN A 161 18.25 -17.59 4.79
N ASN A 162 17.98 -18.80 5.29
CA ASN A 162 16.83 -19.19 6.11
C ASN A 162 16.42 -18.09 7.15
N PHE A 163 15.31 -17.40 6.87
CA PHE A 163 14.55 -16.43 7.71
C PHE A 163 15.32 -15.23 8.34
N PRO A 164 15.17 -14.00 7.81
CA PRO A 164 15.91 -12.80 8.28
C PRO A 164 15.42 -12.23 9.62
N HIS A 165 14.32 -12.72 10.19
CA HIS A 165 13.76 -12.23 11.46
C HIS A 165 13.79 -13.25 12.60
N LYS A 166 14.47 -14.39 12.41
CA LYS A 166 14.52 -15.47 13.41
C LYS A 166 14.97 -14.95 14.78
N ARG A 167 16.05 -14.14 14.84
CA ARG A 167 16.58 -13.60 16.11
C ARG A 167 15.65 -12.58 16.78
N ARG A 168 15.10 -11.62 16.03
CA ARG A 168 14.20 -10.59 16.60
C ARG A 168 12.91 -11.21 17.13
N ASN A 169 12.31 -12.12 16.37
CA ASN A 169 11.07 -12.78 16.78
C ASN A 169 11.33 -13.74 17.95
N GLN A 170 12.50 -14.38 18.02
CA GLN A 170 12.94 -15.14 19.18
C GLN A 170 13.11 -14.26 20.43
N ILE A 171 13.77 -13.10 20.32
CA ILE A 171 13.94 -12.18 21.45
C ILE A 171 12.58 -11.67 21.96
N LEU A 172 11.68 -11.27 21.06
CA LEU A 172 10.32 -10.84 21.42
C LEU A 172 9.51 -11.97 22.07
N ALA A 173 9.55 -13.18 21.50
CA ALA A 173 8.87 -14.35 22.07
C ALA A 173 9.42 -14.72 23.45
N THR A 174 10.74 -14.70 23.62
CA THR A 174 11.40 -14.94 24.92
C THR A 174 11.01 -13.87 25.93
N GLY A 175 10.95 -12.60 25.53
CA GLY A 175 10.51 -11.50 26.39
C GLY A 175 9.06 -11.67 26.87
N ILE A 176 8.15 -12.01 25.95
CA ILE A 176 6.73 -12.27 26.27
C ILE A 176 6.59 -13.47 27.22
N ALA A 177 7.34 -14.55 26.97
CA ALA A 177 7.33 -15.73 27.82
C ALA A 177 7.86 -15.43 29.23
N PHE A 178 8.96 -14.69 29.36
CA PHE A 178 9.48 -14.26 30.66
C PHE A 178 8.49 -13.38 31.42
N MET A 179 7.84 -12.43 30.73
CA MET A 179 6.81 -11.58 31.33
C MET A 179 5.61 -12.40 31.83
N ALA A 180 5.15 -13.37 31.03
CA ALA A 180 4.06 -14.26 31.44
C ALA A 180 4.44 -15.15 32.64
N MET A 181 5.66 -15.71 32.63
CA MET A 181 6.17 -16.53 33.73
C MET A 181 6.35 -15.71 35.02
N ALA A 182 6.87 -14.48 34.94
CA ALA A 182 6.99 -13.57 36.07
C ALA A 182 5.62 -13.18 36.63
N GLY A 183 4.66 -12.85 35.76
CA GLY A 183 3.28 -12.55 36.15
C GLY A 183 2.59 -13.72 36.85
N TYR A 184 2.77 -14.94 36.31
CA TYR A 184 2.25 -16.16 36.93
C TYR A 184 2.90 -16.45 38.29
N ALA A 185 4.23 -16.32 38.40
CA ALA A 185 4.95 -16.55 39.66
C ALA A 185 4.57 -15.55 40.77
N VAL A 186 4.31 -14.29 40.41
CA VAL A 186 3.77 -13.28 41.34
C VAL A 186 2.33 -13.62 41.74
N SER A 187 1.48 -13.98 40.77
CA SER A 187 0.06 -14.31 41.03
C SER A 187 -0.12 -15.57 41.88
N THR A 188 0.80 -16.53 41.80
CA THR A 188 0.75 -17.77 42.59
C THR A 188 1.47 -17.64 43.95
N GLY A 189 2.04 -16.47 44.26
CA GLY A 189 2.68 -16.20 45.55
C GLY A 189 4.05 -16.88 45.74
N LEU A 190 4.70 -17.32 44.65
CA LEU A 190 5.99 -18.01 44.68
C LEU A 190 7.18 -17.08 44.98
N LEU A 191 7.03 -15.76 44.78
CA LEU A 191 8.04 -14.76 45.09
C LEU A 191 7.66 -14.00 46.37
N GLN A 192 8.33 -14.30 47.47
CA GLN A 192 8.25 -13.49 48.70
C GLN A 192 9.07 -12.21 48.50
N ILE A 193 8.42 -11.09 48.22
CA ILE A 193 9.08 -9.78 48.12
C ILE A 193 9.47 -9.35 49.55
N PRO A 194 10.77 -9.25 49.90
CA PRO A 194 11.16 -8.80 51.23
C PRO A 194 10.80 -7.32 51.39
N SER A 195 9.87 -7.01 52.31
CA SER A 195 9.30 -5.69 52.59
C SER A 195 10.28 -4.64 53.14
N LYS A 196 11.58 -4.91 53.18
CA LYS A 196 12.62 -4.04 53.77
C LYS A 196 12.75 -2.66 53.11
N TRP A 197 12.23 -2.49 51.88
CA TRP A 197 12.26 -1.20 51.18
C TRP A 197 11.21 -0.19 51.68
N PHE A 198 10.14 -0.63 52.36
CA PHE A 198 9.06 0.27 52.77
C PHE A 198 9.25 0.88 54.17
N SER A 199 10.23 0.42 54.95
CA SER A 199 10.33 0.77 56.38
C SER A 199 11.19 1.99 56.71
N ARG A 200 11.46 2.89 55.74
CA ARG A 200 12.38 4.03 55.94
C ARG A 200 11.73 5.42 55.94
N TYR A 201 10.40 5.50 56.04
CA TYR A 201 9.66 6.79 55.96
C TYR A 201 8.63 7.02 57.07
N VAL A 202 8.83 6.50 58.29
CA VAL A 202 7.98 6.86 59.43
C VAL A 202 8.83 7.10 60.68
N ASP A 203 9.45 8.27 60.75
CA ASP A 203 9.83 8.89 62.03
C ASP A 203 8.80 9.99 62.34
N PRO A 204 8.12 9.98 63.50
CA PRO A 204 7.19 11.04 63.88
C PRO A 204 7.94 12.33 64.29
N PRO A 205 7.38 13.53 64.07
CA PRO A 205 8.06 14.78 64.35
C PRO A 205 8.24 15.05 65.85
N ARG A 206 9.43 15.53 66.22
CA ARG A 206 9.76 16.01 67.58
C ARG A 206 8.86 17.18 67.98
N THR A 207 8.14 17.06 69.08
CA THR A 207 7.37 18.15 69.68
C THR A 207 8.30 19.14 70.40
N LEU A 208 8.30 20.39 69.96
CA LEU A 208 8.91 21.52 70.67
C LEU A 208 8.01 21.90 71.86
N ARG A 209 8.45 21.63 73.10
CA ARG A 209 7.81 22.16 74.32
C ARG A 209 8.27 23.60 74.55
N ILE A 210 7.33 24.53 74.56
CA ILE A 210 7.51 25.91 75.00
C ILE A 210 7.24 25.94 76.53
N PRO A 211 8.13 26.48 77.37
CA PRO A 211 7.86 26.61 78.79
C PRO A 211 7.00 27.86 79.06
N ILE A 212 5.83 27.68 79.65
CA ILE A 212 5.03 28.78 80.22
C ILE A 212 5.43 28.90 81.69
N ARG A 213 5.94 30.07 82.06
CA ARG A 213 6.31 30.46 83.42
C ARG A 213 5.12 31.20 84.03
N TYR A 214 4.63 30.75 85.19
CA TYR A 214 3.72 31.51 86.05
C TYR A 214 4.49 31.83 87.34
N GLU A 215 4.18 32.99 87.92
CA GLU A 215 4.83 33.64 89.08
C GLU A 215 5.02 32.74 90.31
#